data_AF-A0A7J6XP05-F1
#
_entry.id   AF-A0A7J6XP05-F1
#
_cell.length_a   1.000
_cell.length_b   1.000
_cell.length_c   1.000
_cell.angle_alpha   90.00
_cell.angle_beta   90.00
_cell.angle_gamma   90.00
#
_symmetry.space_group_name_H-M   'P 1'
#
loop_
_entity.id
_entity.type
_entity.pdbx_description
1 polymer ?
#
loop_
_entity_poly.entity_id
_entity_poly.type
_entity_poly.pdbx_seq_one_letter_code
_entity_poly.pdbx_strand_id
1 'polypeptide(L)'
;MTDTAWSVRVAAHELAHALGFSKGSMEEKSILTSGHIVRGKVRKMVAGNHVQKKAKAHFGCDSLEGMELEDEGGTREQAIPHWKERHARDELMAPIVGAGYYTALTMAVFADMEYYSVNWSMAEPMGWGNGTGCDFLEKKCNATEDLAGKYPHMFCNDSDKETLRCTSDRRYVGTCTAIIVENEGSPADKDFCPVVSSYFHEKSSGIKYNTCSDKGVNYLPGSLTGGDSWCLDAELLETKDGKHKSVKGVCAQVLCAEGTVKVKYLGNTDNWHECPEGTDIPVTLENFEKNGKIKCPKYVEVCTIAANGSSLVIPSVLEDDKGEEQEEQVEASVAASVLSPAEEPHAAASSPGQPYAEMPFPRVQAASQQPREEIKAQASTAEEPYEEEPRAAASFTEESRAEASIAGKTSEAPVVQATLQQPQKESKAGQNATVGESANTEHVSVDSNSHAVGEATGDGGTVCEVRLLPSLPLLLGLWGFAAL
;
A
#
# COMPACT_ATOMS: atom_id res chain seq x y z
N MET A 1 8.50 2.48 8.43
CA MET A 1 7.70 2.23 9.65
C MET A 1 8.60 1.46 10.61
N THR A 2 8.48 1.62 11.92
CA THR A 2 9.26 0.73 12.82
C THR A 2 8.80 -0.71 12.65
N ASP A 3 9.69 -1.69 12.85
CA ASP A 3 9.33 -3.12 12.78
C ASP A 3 8.15 -3.45 13.71
N THR A 4 8.09 -2.78 14.86
CA THR A 4 7.00 -2.89 15.82
C THR A 4 5.68 -2.41 15.23
N ALA A 5 5.64 -1.20 14.65
CA ALA A 5 4.41 -0.66 14.10
C ALA A 5 3.89 -1.52 12.93
N TRP A 6 4.80 -2.00 12.08
CA TRP A 6 4.45 -2.91 11.00
C TRP A 6 3.82 -4.21 11.52
N SER A 7 4.48 -4.83 12.50
CA SER A 7 3.99 -6.07 13.11
C SER A 7 2.61 -5.90 13.74
N VAL A 8 2.33 -4.74 14.34
CA VAL A 8 1.00 -4.43 14.90
C VAL A 8 -0.06 -4.32 13.80
N ARG A 9 0.25 -3.72 12.65
CA ARG A 9 -0.69 -3.63 11.52
C ARG A 9 -0.94 -4.97 10.86
N VAL A 10 0.10 -5.79 10.70
CA VAL A 10 -0.06 -7.18 10.25
C VAL A 10 -0.90 -7.99 11.25
N ALA A 11 -0.65 -7.86 12.56
CA ALA A 11 -1.47 -8.55 13.55
C ALA A 11 -2.94 -8.11 13.50
N ALA A 12 -3.21 -6.81 13.33
CA ALA A 12 -4.56 -6.28 13.18
C ALA A 12 -5.25 -6.79 11.90
N HIS A 13 -4.51 -6.90 10.80
CA HIS A 13 -4.98 -7.48 9.53
C HIS A 13 -5.43 -8.94 9.72
N GLU A 14 -4.59 -9.78 10.32
CA GLU A 14 -4.93 -11.19 10.56
C GLU A 14 -6.10 -11.34 11.55
N LEU A 15 -6.17 -10.46 12.55
CA LEU A 15 -7.31 -10.41 13.46
C LEU A 15 -8.60 -10.03 12.72
N ALA A 16 -8.55 -9.11 11.75
CA ALA A 16 -9.72 -8.75 10.97
C ALA A 16 -10.26 -9.95 10.16
N HIS A 17 -9.38 -10.78 9.58
CA HIS A 17 -9.79 -12.04 8.98
C HIS A 17 -10.47 -12.97 9.99
N ALA A 18 -9.86 -13.17 11.15
CA ALA A 18 -10.41 -14.03 12.21
C ALA A 18 -11.76 -13.52 12.74
N LEU A 19 -12.00 -12.21 12.71
CA LEU A 19 -13.24 -11.57 13.12
C LEU A 19 -14.35 -11.59 12.06
N GLY A 20 -14.07 -12.09 10.86
CA GLY A 20 -15.09 -12.27 9.82
C GLY A 20 -14.85 -11.49 8.54
N PHE A 21 -13.72 -10.78 8.36
CA PHE A 21 -13.31 -10.32 7.03
C PHE A 21 -12.92 -11.52 6.17
N SER A 22 -13.93 -12.28 5.75
CA SER A 22 -13.80 -13.60 5.14
C SER A 22 -14.88 -13.79 4.11
N LYS A 23 -14.59 -14.58 3.10
CA LYS A 23 -15.54 -14.85 2.01
C LYS A 23 -16.83 -15.46 2.55
N GLY A 24 -16.71 -16.41 3.48
CA GLY A 24 -17.87 -17.10 4.07
C GLY A 24 -18.80 -16.15 4.82
N SER A 25 -18.26 -15.23 5.62
CA SER A 25 -19.07 -14.24 6.33
C SER A 25 -19.74 -13.25 5.38
N MET A 26 -19.04 -12.81 4.32
CA MET A 26 -19.61 -11.90 3.32
C MET A 26 -20.73 -12.59 2.50
N GLU A 27 -20.60 -13.88 2.20
CA GLU A 27 -21.64 -14.68 1.54
C GLU A 27 -22.84 -14.93 2.45
N GLU A 28 -22.60 -15.32 3.71
CA GLU A 28 -23.64 -15.53 4.73
C GLU A 28 -24.50 -14.28 4.90
N LYS A 29 -23.86 -13.10 4.92
CA LYS A 29 -24.53 -11.81 5.06
C LYS A 29 -25.04 -11.24 3.74
N SER A 30 -24.87 -11.96 2.62
CA SER A 30 -25.32 -11.55 1.29
C SER A 30 -24.79 -10.19 0.85
N ILE A 31 -23.58 -9.82 1.30
CA ILE A 31 -22.91 -8.56 0.95
C ILE A 31 -21.80 -8.77 -0.09
N LEU A 32 -21.53 -10.01 -0.49
CA LEU A 32 -20.64 -10.33 -1.60
C LEU A 32 -21.41 -10.42 -2.92
N THR A 33 -21.08 -9.58 -3.90
CA THR A 33 -21.65 -9.61 -5.24
C THR A 33 -20.60 -10.00 -6.28
N SER A 34 -21.07 -10.58 -7.38
CA SER A 34 -20.26 -10.91 -8.55
C SER A 34 -21.02 -10.56 -9.82
N GLY A 35 -20.30 -10.32 -10.92
CA GLY A 35 -20.91 -10.05 -12.23
C GLY A 35 -20.77 -8.61 -12.73
N HIS A 36 -20.19 -7.72 -11.93
CA HIS A 36 -19.86 -6.37 -12.38
C HIS A 36 -18.63 -6.43 -13.29
N ILE A 37 -18.77 -5.95 -14.52
CA ILE A 37 -17.65 -5.84 -15.47
C ILE A 37 -17.01 -4.47 -15.26
N VAL A 38 -15.81 -4.46 -14.69
CA VAL A 38 -15.04 -3.24 -14.45
C VAL A 38 -13.67 -3.37 -15.08
N ARG A 39 -13.27 -2.34 -15.85
CA ARG A 39 -12.01 -2.31 -16.62
C ARG A 39 -11.81 -3.55 -17.51
N GLY A 40 -12.91 -4.13 -18.00
CA GLY A 40 -12.92 -5.29 -18.92
C GLY A 40 -12.89 -6.67 -18.26
N LYS A 41 -12.98 -6.77 -16.94
CA LYS A 41 -12.97 -8.06 -16.19
C LYS A 41 -14.16 -8.13 -15.24
N VAL A 42 -14.69 -9.34 -15.05
CA VAL A 42 -15.72 -9.60 -14.04
C VAL A 42 -15.07 -9.52 -12.66
N ARG A 43 -15.55 -8.61 -11.81
CA ARG A 43 -15.03 -8.39 -10.46
C ARG A 43 -16.00 -8.93 -9.41
N LYS A 44 -15.42 -9.36 -8.28
CA LYS A 44 -16.15 -9.57 -7.02
C LYS A 44 -16.10 -8.27 -6.24
N MET A 45 -17.22 -7.89 -5.65
CA MET A 45 -17.34 -6.67 -4.88
C MET A 45 -18.03 -6.94 -3.55
N VAL A 46 -17.67 -6.16 -2.52
CA VAL A 46 -18.46 -6.07 -1.30
C VAL A 46 -19.42 -4.90 -1.47
N ALA A 47 -20.72 -5.19 -1.42
CA ALA A 47 -21.80 -4.27 -1.77
C ALA A 47 -22.83 -4.10 -0.63
N GLY A 48 -22.38 -4.18 0.62
CA GLY A 48 -23.22 -3.82 1.77
C GLY A 48 -23.51 -2.31 1.83
N ASN A 49 -24.55 -1.92 2.57
CA ASN A 49 -25.03 -0.53 2.61
C ASN A 49 -23.96 0.43 3.17
N HIS A 50 -23.28 0.04 4.25
CA HIS A 50 -22.22 0.86 4.83
C HIS A 50 -20.99 0.88 3.92
N VAL A 51 -20.62 -0.26 3.31
CA VAL A 51 -19.47 -0.33 2.39
C VAL A 51 -19.70 0.60 1.20
N GLN A 52 -20.89 0.58 0.60
CA GLN A 52 -21.24 1.51 -0.47
C GLN A 52 -21.13 2.97 0.00
N LYS A 53 -21.76 3.33 1.13
CA LYS A 53 -21.72 4.71 1.65
C LYS A 53 -20.28 5.18 1.90
N LYS A 54 -19.45 4.36 2.55
CA LYS A 54 -18.07 4.73 2.89
C LYS A 54 -17.14 4.71 1.68
N ALA A 55 -17.33 3.81 0.73
CA ALA A 55 -16.55 3.81 -0.51
C ALA A 55 -16.90 5.01 -1.40
N LYS A 56 -18.19 5.36 -1.55
CA LYS A 56 -18.62 6.58 -2.26
C LYS A 56 -17.97 7.83 -1.68
N ALA A 57 -18.00 7.96 -0.34
CA ALA A 57 -17.37 9.07 0.36
C ALA A 57 -15.85 9.09 0.18
N HIS A 58 -15.18 7.94 0.34
CA HIS A 58 -13.72 7.84 0.17
C HIS A 58 -13.29 8.23 -1.24
N PHE A 59 -13.86 7.63 -2.28
CA PHE A 59 -13.45 7.90 -3.65
C PHE A 59 -14.05 9.19 -4.23
N GLY A 60 -15.10 9.75 -3.63
CA GLY A 60 -15.87 10.84 -4.24
C GLY A 60 -16.61 10.41 -5.50
N CYS A 61 -17.23 9.22 -5.48
CA CYS A 61 -17.90 8.61 -6.63
C CYS A 61 -19.29 8.07 -6.27
N ASP A 62 -20.35 8.83 -6.53
CA ASP A 62 -21.72 8.51 -6.10
C ASP A 62 -22.34 7.28 -6.80
N SER A 63 -21.84 6.93 -7.99
CA SER A 63 -22.30 5.77 -8.77
C SER A 63 -21.71 4.44 -8.28
N LEU A 64 -20.82 4.45 -7.28
CA LEU A 64 -20.13 3.25 -6.84
C LEU A 64 -21.08 2.27 -6.14
N GLU A 65 -21.22 1.06 -6.69
CA GLU A 65 -22.14 0.03 -6.19
C GLU A 65 -21.52 -0.89 -5.12
N GLY A 66 -20.21 -0.77 -4.89
CA GLY A 66 -19.48 -1.57 -3.93
C GLY A 66 -17.97 -1.38 -4.07
N MET A 67 -17.21 -2.13 -3.28
CA MET A 67 -15.76 -2.06 -3.27
C MET A 67 -15.15 -3.35 -3.83
N GLU A 68 -14.24 -3.24 -4.79
CA GLU A 68 -13.60 -4.39 -5.43
C GLU A 68 -12.71 -5.17 -4.45
N LEU A 69 -12.80 -6.50 -4.53
CA LEU A 69 -11.88 -7.40 -3.86
C LEU A 69 -10.70 -7.77 -4.76
N GLU A 70 -9.58 -8.11 -4.14
CA GLU A 70 -8.40 -8.58 -4.85
C GLU A 70 -8.72 -9.88 -5.63
N ASP A 71 -8.26 -9.91 -6.87
CA ASP A 71 -8.59 -10.94 -7.85
C ASP A 71 -7.42 -11.24 -8.80
N GLU A 72 -6.22 -10.72 -8.50
CA GLU A 72 -4.95 -11.22 -9.03
C GLU A 72 -4.30 -12.21 -8.05
N GLY A 73 -3.22 -12.87 -8.47
CA GLY A 73 -2.57 -13.93 -7.70
C GLY A 73 -3.20 -15.31 -7.89
N GLY A 74 -2.71 -16.30 -7.14
CA GLY A 74 -3.16 -17.68 -7.25
C GLY A 74 -4.53 -17.94 -6.62
N THR A 75 -5.04 -19.16 -6.81
CA THR A 75 -6.37 -19.54 -6.29
C THR A 75 -6.46 -19.48 -4.77
N ARG A 76 -5.33 -19.68 -4.07
CA ARG A 76 -5.25 -19.62 -2.60
C ARG A 76 -5.35 -18.17 -2.13
N GLU A 77 -4.64 -17.27 -2.78
CA GLU A 77 -4.62 -15.84 -2.49
C GLU A 77 -6.02 -15.25 -2.72
N GLN A 78 -6.68 -15.63 -3.81
CA GLN A 78 -8.05 -15.22 -4.12
C GLN A 78 -9.14 -15.82 -3.22
N ALA A 79 -8.81 -16.85 -2.42
CA ALA A 79 -9.74 -17.45 -1.47
C ALA A 79 -9.87 -16.62 -0.18
N ILE A 80 -8.83 -15.84 0.14
CA ILE A 80 -8.78 -14.95 1.30
C ILE A 80 -9.08 -13.54 0.78
N PRO A 81 -10.26 -12.96 1.10
CA PRO A 81 -10.62 -11.67 0.52
C PRO A 81 -9.73 -10.57 1.08
N HIS A 82 -9.19 -9.75 0.19
CA HIS A 82 -8.51 -8.50 0.49
C HIS A 82 -9.16 -7.40 -0.33
N TRP A 83 -8.99 -6.15 0.05
CA TRP A 83 -9.32 -5.05 -0.85
C TRP A 83 -8.42 -5.07 -2.08
N LYS A 84 -8.95 -4.63 -3.21
CA LYS A 84 -8.16 -4.47 -4.43
C LYS A 84 -6.97 -3.54 -4.17
N GLU A 85 -5.72 -4.03 -4.35
CA GLU A 85 -4.51 -3.25 -4.04
C GLU A 85 -4.50 -1.91 -4.76
N ARG A 86 -4.93 -1.89 -6.02
CA ARG A 86 -5.06 -0.67 -6.81
C ARG A 86 -5.92 0.38 -6.11
N HIS A 87 -7.02 -0.01 -5.48
CA HIS A 87 -8.00 0.92 -4.89
C HIS A 87 -7.63 1.32 -3.45
N ALA A 88 -6.95 0.45 -2.72
CA ALA A 88 -6.79 0.58 -1.28
C ALA A 88 -5.38 0.15 -0.81
N ARG A 89 -4.33 0.57 -1.53
CA ARG A 89 -2.93 0.14 -1.33
C ARG A 89 -2.42 0.29 0.11
N ASP A 90 -2.82 1.37 0.78
CA ASP A 90 -2.35 1.69 2.14
C ASP A 90 -3.32 1.24 3.25
N GLU A 91 -4.41 0.53 2.90
CA GLU A 91 -5.48 0.10 3.81
C GLU A 91 -5.06 -1.14 4.61
N LEU A 92 -5.66 -1.34 5.78
CA LEU A 92 -5.41 -2.48 6.67
C LEU A 92 -5.56 -3.83 5.95
N MET A 93 -6.62 -4.00 5.16
CA MET A 93 -6.97 -5.23 4.44
C MET A 93 -6.49 -5.23 2.98
N ALA A 94 -5.48 -4.43 2.64
CA ALA A 94 -4.74 -4.59 1.39
C ALA A 94 -4.01 -5.96 1.37
N PRO A 95 -3.81 -6.59 0.20
CA PRO A 95 -3.15 -7.90 0.11
C PRO A 95 -1.67 -7.85 0.53
N ILE A 96 -1.04 -6.68 0.37
CA ILE A 96 0.28 -6.39 0.91
C ILE A 96 0.05 -5.24 1.89
N VAL A 97 0.19 -5.52 3.18
CA VAL A 97 0.10 -4.47 4.21
C VAL A 97 1.14 -3.41 3.88
N GLY A 98 0.74 -2.15 3.76
CA GLY A 98 1.66 -1.01 3.57
C GLY A 98 1.69 -0.17 4.85
N ALA A 99 1.02 0.99 4.81
CA ALA A 99 0.72 1.71 6.05
C ALA A 99 -0.23 0.91 6.97
N GLY A 100 -1.19 0.19 6.40
CA GLY A 100 -2.18 -0.59 7.14
C GLY A 100 -3.18 0.29 7.90
N TYR A 101 -3.68 1.36 7.25
CA TYR A 101 -4.68 2.23 7.83
C TYR A 101 -5.98 1.48 8.08
N TYR A 102 -6.46 1.48 9.32
CA TYR A 102 -7.74 0.88 9.68
C TYR A 102 -8.86 1.86 9.32
N THR A 103 -9.26 1.85 8.05
CA THR A 103 -10.16 2.86 7.50
C THR A 103 -11.63 2.51 7.71
N ALA A 104 -12.49 3.48 7.41
CA ALA A 104 -13.93 3.29 7.34
C ALA A 104 -14.36 2.20 6.34
N LEU A 105 -13.51 1.83 5.37
CA LEU A 105 -13.81 0.81 4.36
C LEU A 105 -13.87 -0.59 5.00
N THR A 106 -12.81 -0.99 5.72
CA THR A 106 -12.80 -2.26 6.47
C THR A 106 -13.82 -2.26 7.60
N MET A 107 -13.94 -1.15 8.33
CA MET A 107 -14.95 -1.02 9.38
C MET A 107 -16.37 -1.20 8.85
N ALA A 108 -16.66 -0.74 7.62
CA ALA A 108 -17.96 -0.90 7.01
C ALA A 108 -18.34 -2.34 6.72
N VAL A 109 -17.38 -3.20 6.38
CA VAL A 109 -17.64 -4.65 6.26
C VAL A 109 -18.10 -5.20 7.60
N PHE A 110 -17.46 -4.83 8.71
CA PHE A 110 -17.87 -5.26 10.04
C PHE A 110 -19.26 -4.76 10.45
N ALA A 111 -19.62 -3.53 10.07
CA ALA A 111 -20.96 -3.00 10.28
C ALA A 111 -22.01 -3.77 9.46
N ASP A 112 -21.75 -3.99 8.18
CA ASP A 112 -22.66 -4.70 7.26
C ASP A 112 -22.79 -6.20 7.57
N MET A 113 -21.82 -6.80 8.26
CA MET A 113 -21.95 -8.16 8.79
C MET A 113 -22.82 -8.22 10.05
N GLU A 114 -23.10 -7.09 10.70
CA GLU A 114 -23.95 -6.98 11.90
C GLU A 114 -23.46 -7.78 13.13
N TYR A 115 -22.24 -8.34 13.07
CA TYR A 115 -21.58 -8.95 14.24
C TYR A 115 -21.06 -7.88 15.21
N TYR A 116 -20.83 -6.66 14.70
CA TYR A 116 -20.18 -5.58 15.42
C TYR A 116 -20.93 -4.27 15.22
N SER A 117 -20.86 -3.41 16.24
CA SER A 117 -21.16 -2.00 16.10
C SER A 117 -19.86 -1.22 15.95
N VAL A 118 -19.85 -0.24 15.06
CA VAL A 118 -18.65 0.48 14.65
C VAL A 118 -18.64 1.89 15.23
N ASN A 119 -17.52 2.29 15.82
CA ASN A 119 -17.28 3.69 16.16
C ASN A 119 -16.57 4.40 14.99
N TRP A 120 -17.33 5.06 14.13
CA TRP A 120 -16.81 5.71 12.92
C TRP A 120 -15.83 6.84 13.20
N SER A 121 -15.90 7.50 14.36
CA SER A 121 -14.98 8.57 14.75
C SER A 121 -13.52 8.11 14.92
N MET A 122 -13.31 6.79 15.02
CA MET A 122 -11.99 6.17 15.14
C MET A 122 -11.42 5.69 13.80
N ALA A 123 -12.14 5.91 12.69
CA ALA A 123 -11.67 5.50 11.37
C ALA A 123 -10.40 6.27 10.99
N GLU A 124 -9.35 5.54 10.61
CA GLU A 124 -8.13 6.19 10.13
C GLU A 124 -8.34 6.72 8.70
N PRO A 125 -7.94 7.96 8.43
CA PRO A 125 -7.96 8.49 7.07
C PRO A 125 -6.84 7.85 6.24
N MET A 126 -7.14 7.57 4.97
CA MET A 126 -6.16 7.08 3.99
C MET A 126 -6.11 8.04 2.81
N GLY A 127 -4.91 8.49 2.42
CA GLY A 127 -4.73 9.38 1.28
C GLY A 127 -4.94 8.67 -0.07
N TRP A 128 -4.52 7.41 -0.17
CA TRP A 128 -4.66 6.60 -1.37
C TRP A 128 -6.14 6.43 -1.77
N GLY A 129 -6.49 6.77 -3.01
CA GLY A 129 -7.86 6.66 -3.52
C GLY A 129 -8.79 7.80 -3.07
N ASN A 130 -8.43 8.59 -2.06
CA ASN A 130 -9.32 9.61 -1.51
C ASN A 130 -9.61 10.74 -2.51
N GLY A 131 -10.88 10.99 -2.81
CA GLY A 131 -11.32 12.05 -3.72
C GLY A 131 -10.85 11.88 -5.17
N THR A 132 -10.54 10.65 -5.60
CA THR A 132 -10.04 10.37 -6.96
C THR A 132 -11.12 10.41 -8.04
N GLY A 133 -12.39 10.32 -7.66
CA GLY A 133 -13.55 10.30 -8.55
C GLY A 133 -13.74 8.95 -9.28
N CYS A 134 -14.89 8.80 -9.93
CA CYS A 134 -15.26 7.56 -10.64
C CYS A 134 -14.30 7.19 -11.76
N ASP A 135 -13.69 8.20 -12.40
CA ASP A 135 -12.71 8.02 -13.47
C ASP A 135 -11.56 7.07 -13.06
N PHE A 136 -11.08 7.18 -11.83
CA PHE A 136 -10.05 6.29 -11.31
C PHE A 136 -10.55 4.85 -11.22
N LEU A 137 -11.78 4.63 -10.78
CA LEU A 137 -12.34 3.30 -10.60
C LEU A 137 -12.71 2.65 -11.94
N GLU A 138 -13.21 3.41 -12.90
CA GLU A 138 -13.79 2.87 -14.14
C GLU A 138 -12.76 2.71 -15.27
N LYS A 139 -11.74 3.58 -15.34
CA LYS A 139 -10.76 3.60 -16.43
C LYS A 139 -9.49 2.85 -16.06
N LYS A 140 -8.83 2.27 -17.07
CA LYS A 140 -7.50 1.67 -16.92
C LYS A 140 -6.44 2.75 -16.67
N CYS A 141 -5.42 2.44 -15.87
CA CYS A 141 -4.25 3.29 -15.64
C CYS A 141 -3.49 3.59 -16.94
N ASN A 142 -3.24 2.57 -17.76
CA ASN A 142 -2.52 2.74 -19.04
C ASN A 142 -3.31 3.53 -20.10
N ALA A 143 -4.63 3.62 -19.95
CA ALA A 143 -5.52 4.41 -20.81
C ALA A 143 -5.77 5.83 -20.29
N THR A 144 -5.22 6.17 -19.11
CA THR A 144 -5.37 7.49 -18.51
C THR A 144 -4.22 8.38 -18.94
N GLU A 145 -4.53 9.44 -19.67
CA GLU A 145 -3.56 10.47 -20.03
C GLU A 145 -3.02 11.16 -18.77
N ASP A 146 -1.69 11.29 -18.69
CA ASP A 146 -0.97 11.87 -17.55
C ASP A 146 -1.44 11.33 -16.18
N LEU A 147 -1.44 10.00 -16.01
CA LEU A 147 -1.85 9.34 -14.76
C LEU A 147 -1.11 9.93 -13.53
N ALA A 148 0.18 10.21 -13.67
CA ALA A 148 1.01 10.77 -12.61
C ALA A 148 0.67 12.24 -12.29
N GLY A 149 0.25 13.04 -13.28
CA GLY A 149 -0.25 14.39 -13.03
C GLY A 149 -1.67 14.40 -12.45
N LYS A 150 -2.52 13.45 -12.85
CA LYS A 150 -3.91 13.33 -12.37
C LYS A 150 -4.00 12.81 -10.93
N TYR A 151 -3.16 11.84 -10.57
CA TYR A 151 -3.13 11.25 -9.22
C TYR A 151 -1.70 11.21 -8.64
N PRO A 152 -1.08 12.39 -8.38
CA PRO A 152 0.35 12.52 -8.08
C PRO A 152 0.80 11.90 -6.76
N HIS A 153 -0.13 11.66 -5.83
CA HIS A 153 0.15 11.00 -4.55
C HIS A 153 0.01 9.47 -4.61
N MET A 154 -0.46 8.92 -5.74
CA MET A 154 -0.69 7.48 -5.92
C MET A 154 0.24 6.91 -6.98
N PHE A 155 0.35 7.58 -8.13
CA PHE A 155 1.08 7.10 -9.29
C PHE A 155 2.25 8.01 -9.64
N CYS A 156 3.22 7.43 -10.36
CA CYS A 156 4.40 8.14 -10.81
C CYS A 156 4.62 7.95 -12.31
N ASN A 157 5.45 8.80 -12.91
CA ASN A 157 5.79 8.72 -14.32
C ASN A 157 6.82 7.59 -14.52
N ASP A 158 6.44 6.53 -15.21
CA ASP A 158 7.27 5.36 -15.46
C ASP A 158 8.48 5.64 -16.37
N SER A 159 8.48 6.75 -17.11
CA SER A 159 9.64 7.20 -17.88
C SER A 159 10.71 7.85 -16.99
N ASP A 160 10.36 8.28 -15.77
CA ASP A 160 11.25 8.88 -14.78
C ASP A 160 11.67 7.87 -13.70
N LYS A 161 12.67 7.05 -14.03
CA LYS A 161 13.19 5.97 -13.16
C LYS A 161 14.23 6.42 -12.13
N GLU A 162 14.72 7.65 -12.22
CA GLU A 162 15.90 8.10 -11.46
C GLU A 162 15.54 9.12 -10.36
N THR A 163 14.42 9.83 -10.50
CA THR A 163 13.99 10.81 -9.48
C THR A 163 13.56 10.11 -8.20
N LEU A 164 14.20 10.49 -7.09
CA LEU A 164 13.81 10.03 -5.76
C LEU A 164 12.50 10.65 -5.32
N ARG A 165 11.58 9.85 -4.80
CA ARG A 165 10.20 10.23 -4.43
C ARG A 165 9.80 9.51 -3.15
N CYS A 166 8.77 10.01 -2.46
CA CYS A 166 8.17 9.26 -1.36
C CYS A 166 7.24 8.17 -1.87
N THR A 167 7.21 7.04 -1.19
CA THR A 167 6.12 6.08 -1.29
C THR A 167 4.82 6.68 -0.73
N SER A 168 3.66 6.15 -1.13
CA SER A 168 2.34 6.66 -0.71
C SER A 168 2.15 6.66 0.81
N ASP A 169 2.69 5.65 1.48
CA ASP A 169 2.72 5.51 2.94
C ASP A 169 3.72 6.44 3.66
N ARG A 170 4.50 7.24 2.90
CA ARG A 170 5.56 8.14 3.37
C ARG A 170 6.64 7.45 4.20
N ARG A 171 6.82 6.12 4.09
CA ARG A 171 7.80 5.38 4.90
C ARG A 171 9.16 5.24 4.22
N TYR A 172 9.18 5.30 2.90
CA TYR A 172 10.38 5.03 2.10
C TYR A 172 10.66 6.17 1.12
N VAL A 173 11.94 6.38 0.84
CA VAL A 173 12.39 7.09 -0.37
C VAL A 173 12.58 6.05 -1.47
N GLY A 174 11.96 6.23 -2.63
CA GLY A 174 11.97 5.26 -3.72
C GLY A 174 12.09 5.90 -5.08
N THR A 175 12.02 5.07 -6.12
CA THR A 175 11.95 5.50 -7.52
C THR A 175 10.73 4.90 -8.21
N CYS A 176 10.34 5.43 -9.38
CA CYS A 176 9.17 4.95 -10.12
C CYS A 176 9.43 3.62 -10.85
N THR A 177 9.75 2.57 -10.10
CA THR A 177 10.20 1.27 -10.62
C THR A 177 9.26 0.12 -10.29
N ALA A 178 8.27 0.33 -9.42
CA ALA A 178 7.23 -0.63 -9.11
C ALA A 178 5.98 -0.39 -9.97
N ILE A 179 5.20 -1.44 -10.19
CA ILE A 179 4.00 -1.41 -11.02
C ILE A 179 2.94 -2.30 -10.36
N ILE A 180 1.74 -1.76 -10.15
CA ILE A 180 0.56 -2.58 -9.86
C ILE A 180 0.05 -3.09 -11.21
N VAL A 181 -0.07 -4.41 -11.34
CA VAL A 181 -0.57 -5.06 -12.55
C VAL A 181 -1.97 -5.60 -12.27
N GLU A 182 -2.96 -5.19 -13.06
CA GLU A 182 -4.25 -5.89 -13.11
C GLU A 182 -4.41 -6.65 -14.42
N ASN A 183 -5.34 -7.61 -14.42
CA ASN A 183 -5.70 -8.44 -15.57
C ASN A 183 -4.49 -9.25 -16.08
N GLU A 184 -3.87 -10.06 -15.22
CA GLU A 184 -2.61 -10.78 -15.53
C GLU A 184 -2.66 -11.75 -16.74
N GLY A 185 -3.80 -11.90 -17.41
CA GLY A 185 -3.98 -12.68 -18.63
C GLY A 185 -3.32 -12.10 -19.89
N SER A 186 -4.12 -11.73 -20.90
CA SER A 186 -3.60 -11.25 -22.19
C SER A 186 -2.78 -9.96 -22.02
N PRO A 187 -1.59 -9.82 -22.64
CA PRO A 187 -0.80 -8.60 -22.60
C PRO A 187 -1.56 -7.34 -23.04
N ALA A 188 -2.55 -7.48 -23.91
CA ALA A 188 -3.39 -6.37 -24.36
C ALA A 188 -4.39 -5.89 -23.29
N ASP A 189 -4.71 -6.75 -22.32
CA ASP A 189 -5.69 -6.46 -21.28
C ASP A 189 -5.06 -5.99 -19.97
N LYS A 190 -3.75 -6.22 -19.81
CA LYS A 190 -2.98 -5.79 -18.64
C LYS A 190 -3.16 -4.30 -18.41
N ASP A 191 -3.52 -3.95 -17.19
CA ASP A 191 -3.52 -2.57 -16.74
C ASP A 191 -2.30 -2.35 -15.85
N PHE A 192 -1.43 -1.44 -16.27
CA PHE A 192 -0.19 -1.13 -15.57
C PHE A 192 -0.35 0.22 -14.88
N CYS A 193 -0.29 0.21 -13.55
CA CYS A 193 -0.34 1.43 -12.73
C CYS A 193 1.04 1.64 -12.08
N PRO A 194 1.90 2.49 -12.63
CA PRO A 194 3.24 2.71 -12.09
C PRO A 194 3.19 3.43 -10.74
N VAL A 195 3.92 2.89 -9.76
CA VAL A 195 3.98 3.39 -8.38
C VAL A 195 5.43 3.53 -7.92
N VAL A 196 5.64 4.32 -6.87
CA VAL A 196 6.96 4.44 -6.26
C VAL A 196 7.29 3.14 -5.54
N SER A 197 8.43 2.55 -5.87
CA SER A 197 8.91 1.31 -5.27
C SER A 197 9.39 1.56 -3.84
N SER A 198 8.99 0.70 -2.92
CA SER A 198 9.60 0.61 -1.59
C SER A 198 10.96 -0.10 -1.62
N TYR A 199 11.36 -0.71 -2.74
CA TYR A 199 12.71 -1.26 -2.94
C TYR A 199 13.61 -0.25 -3.63
N PHE A 200 14.76 0.05 -3.02
CA PHE A 200 15.76 0.95 -3.55
C PHE A 200 17.04 0.20 -3.93
N HIS A 201 17.41 0.29 -5.21
CA HIS A 201 18.64 -0.27 -5.74
C HIS A 201 19.63 0.85 -6.05
N GLU A 202 20.69 0.98 -5.24
CA GLU A 202 21.81 1.86 -5.56
C GLU A 202 22.92 1.04 -6.24
N LYS A 203 23.20 1.35 -7.52
CA LYS A 203 24.17 0.60 -8.36
C LYS A 203 25.56 0.47 -7.73
N SER A 204 25.98 1.43 -6.90
CA SER A 204 27.30 1.44 -6.26
C SER A 204 27.41 0.56 -5.02
N SER A 205 26.30 0.12 -4.42
CA SER A 205 26.35 -0.45 -3.07
C SER A 205 25.43 -1.66 -2.84
N GLY A 206 24.63 -2.04 -3.84
CA GLY A 206 23.68 -3.15 -3.75
C GLY A 206 22.27 -2.68 -3.34
N ILE A 207 21.41 -3.62 -2.93
CA ILE A 207 20.12 -3.29 -2.31
C ILE A 207 20.42 -2.67 -0.94
N LYS A 208 19.93 -1.45 -0.66
CA LYS A 208 20.19 -0.77 0.61
C LYS A 208 19.00 0.04 1.13
N TYR A 209 18.86 0.01 2.46
CA TYR A 209 17.89 0.71 3.33
C TYR A 209 17.41 2.05 2.77
N ASN A 210 16.14 2.11 2.42
CA ASN A 210 15.50 3.34 1.99
C ASN A 210 14.33 3.73 2.90
N THR A 211 14.18 3.00 4.00
CA THR A 211 13.25 3.31 5.06
C THR A 211 13.73 4.55 5.80
N CYS A 212 12.87 5.53 5.97
CA CYS A 212 13.23 6.72 6.73
C CYS A 212 13.49 6.41 8.21
N SER A 213 12.86 5.37 8.76
CA SER A 213 13.01 4.97 10.17
C SER A 213 14.36 4.34 10.52
N ASP A 214 15.16 3.97 9.52
CA ASP A 214 16.45 3.31 9.73
C ASP A 214 17.49 4.29 10.29
N LYS A 215 18.37 3.81 11.16
CA LYS A 215 19.40 4.66 11.77
C LYS A 215 20.67 4.69 10.91
N GLY A 216 21.23 5.88 10.72
CA GLY A 216 22.56 6.04 10.12
C GLY A 216 22.61 5.81 8.61
N VAL A 217 21.48 5.90 7.91
CA VAL A 217 21.41 5.86 6.45
C VAL A 217 21.93 7.19 5.90
N ASN A 218 23.09 7.17 5.24
CA ASN A 218 23.83 8.35 4.79
C ASN A 218 23.95 8.51 3.26
N TYR A 219 23.42 7.57 2.48
CA TYR A 219 23.44 7.62 1.00
C TYR A 219 22.12 8.13 0.41
N LEU A 220 21.08 8.34 1.23
CA LEU A 220 19.86 9.04 0.78
C LEU A 220 20.14 10.55 0.75
N PRO A 221 20.25 11.18 -0.43
CA PRO A 221 20.64 12.57 -0.53
C PRO A 221 19.58 13.47 0.14
N GLY A 222 20.03 14.42 0.96
CA GLY A 222 19.15 15.39 1.62
C GLY A 222 18.31 14.82 2.77
N SER A 223 18.53 13.57 3.17
CA SER A 223 17.69 12.87 4.13
C SER A 223 18.29 12.82 5.54
N LEU A 224 17.45 13.08 6.55
CA LEU A 224 17.70 12.80 7.95
C LEU A 224 16.89 11.56 8.37
N THR A 225 17.59 10.45 8.59
CA THR A 225 16.98 9.15 8.93
C THR A 225 17.05 8.86 10.44
N GLY A 226 16.10 8.07 10.95
CA GLY A 226 15.99 7.72 12.37
C GLY A 226 14.56 7.35 12.75
N GLY A 227 14.34 6.81 13.95
CA GLY A 227 13.08 6.13 14.32
C GLY A 227 11.78 6.90 14.06
N ASP A 228 11.79 8.22 14.23
CA ASP A 228 10.64 9.11 14.01
C ASP A 228 10.68 9.83 12.65
N SER A 229 11.51 9.37 11.72
CA SER A 229 11.64 9.96 10.38
C SER A 229 10.63 9.41 9.39
N TRP A 230 10.09 10.33 8.60
CA TRP A 230 9.13 10.08 7.52
C TRP A 230 9.65 10.70 6.22
N CYS A 231 9.18 10.17 5.09
CA CYS A 231 9.47 10.73 3.79
C CYS A 231 8.54 11.92 3.52
N LEU A 232 9.13 13.09 3.37
CA LEU A 232 8.46 14.33 3.02
C LEU A 232 8.76 14.68 1.56
N ASP A 233 7.76 15.22 0.87
CA ASP A 233 7.95 15.71 -0.49
C ASP A 233 8.93 16.88 -0.48
N ALA A 234 9.75 16.99 -1.53
CA ALA A 234 10.79 18.00 -1.62
C ALA A 234 10.96 18.50 -3.05
N GLU A 235 11.67 19.61 -3.20
CA GLU A 235 12.17 20.11 -4.47
C GLU A 235 13.64 20.46 -4.28
N LEU A 236 14.51 19.47 -4.48
CA LEU A 236 15.95 19.63 -4.45
C LEU A 236 16.50 19.30 -5.84
N LEU A 237 17.23 20.25 -6.41
CA LEU A 237 17.79 20.14 -7.76
C LEU A 237 19.27 19.79 -7.66
N GLU A 238 19.65 18.72 -8.36
CA GLU A 238 21.04 18.35 -8.66
C GLU A 238 21.97 18.20 -7.45
N THR A 239 22.35 16.96 -7.15
CA THR A 239 23.42 16.70 -6.17
C THR A 239 24.78 17.09 -6.75
N LYS A 240 25.68 17.61 -5.90
CA LYS A 240 27.02 18.05 -6.33
C LYS A 240 27.89 16.93 -6.92
N ASP A 241 27.61 15.68 -6.55
CA ASP A 241 28.28 14.51 -7.11
C ASP A 241 27.68 14.05 -8.46
N GLY A 242 26.65 14.75 -8.96
CA GLY A 242 25.97 14.47 -10.22
C GLY A 242 25.15 13.18 -10.24
N LYS A 243 25.04 12.45 -9.11
CA LYS A 243 24.35 11.16 -9.06
C LYS A 243 22.84 11.31 -9.22
N HIS A 244 22.24 12.32 -8.61
CA HIS A 244 20.80 12.56 -8.68
C HIS A 244 20.52 13.94 -9.28
N LYS A 245 19.88 13.94 -10.45
CA LYS A 245 19.48 15.18 -11.14
C LYS A 245 18.29 15.87 -10.47
N SER A 246 17.45 15.10 -9.78
CA SER A 246 16.25 15.59 -9.09
C SER A 246 15.94 14.70 -7.88
N VAL A 247 15.72 15.33 -6.72
CA VAL A 247 15.29 14.67 -5.49
C VAL A 247 13.98 15.31 -5.04
N LYS A 248 12.90 14.52 -5.09
CA LYS A 248 11.52 14.94 -4.76
C LYS A 248 10.98 14.32 -3.47
N GLY A 249 11.75 13.49 -2.80
CA GLY A 249 11.42 12.93 -1.49
C GLY A 249 12.65 12.84 -0.63
N VAL A 250 12.55 13.27 0.63
CA VAL A 250 13.63 13.19 1.62
C VAL A 250 13.09 12.75 2.97
N CYS A 251 13.91 12.04 3.74
CA CYS A 251 13.55 11.73 5.12
C CYS A 251 13.76 12.94 6.03
N ALA A 252 12.81 13.19 6.94
CA ALA A 252 12.91 14.16 8.01
C ALA A 252 12.25 13.59 9.26
N GLN A 253 12.80 13.89 10.45
CA GLN A 253 12.14 13.54 11.70
C GLN A 253 10.87 14.35 11.84
N VAL A 254 9.78 13.68 12.21
CA VAL A 254 8.47 14.29 12.40
C VAL A 254 8.07 14.16 13.86
N LEU A 255 7.59 15.27 14.42
CA LEU A 255 6.95 15.32 15.72
C LEU A 255 5.53 15.86 15.55
N CYS A 256 4.57 15.07 16.00
CA CYS A 256 3.15 15.40 15.95
C CYS A 256 2.72 15.96 17.32
N ALA A 257 2.19 17.18 17.34
CA ALA A 257 1.69 17.79 18.58
C ALA A 257 0.50 18.68 18.27
N GLU A 258 -0.63 18.49 18.99
CA GLU A 258 -1.81 19.37 18.93
C GLU A 258 -2.32 19.62 17.49
N GLY A 259 -2.35 18.57 16.64
CA GLY A 259 -2.79 18.69 15.24
C GLY A 259 -1.78 19.36 14.31
N THR A 260 -0.59 19.72 14.80
CA THR A 260 0.48 20.37 14.04
C THR A 260 1.65 19.43 13.83
N VAL A 261 2.26 19.50 12.63
CA VAL A 261 3.49 18.79 12.28
C VAL A 261 4.69 19.70 12.59
N LYS A 262 5.68 19.15 13.29
CA LYS A 262 7.00 19.77 13.45
C LYS A 262 8.06 18.88 12.84
N VAL A 263 9.08 19.46 12.23
CA VAL A 263 10.11 18.71 11.53
C VAL A 263 11.53 19.08 11.98
N LYS A 264 12.41 18.08 11.96
CA LYS A 264 13.86 18.24 11.89
C LYS A 264 14.34 17.60 10.61
N TYR A 265 15.23 18.28 9.90
CA TYR A 265 15.70 17.86 8.59
C TYR A 265 17.22 18.00 8.49
N LEU A 266 17.82 17.43 7.45
CA LEU A 266 19.27 17.51 7.24
C LEU A 266 19.68 18.99 7.11
N GLY A 267 20.68 19.44 7.85
CA GLY A 267 21.04 20.87 7.93
C GLY A 267 20.33 21.67 9.03
N ASN A 268 19.35 21.08 9.72
CA ASN A 268 18.80 21.61 10.97
C ASN A 268 18.35 20.48 11.92
N THR A 269 19.32 19.89 12.61
CA THR A 269 19.10 18.74 13.51
C THR A 269 18.83 19.14 14.96
N ASP A 270 19.13 20.38 15.33
CA ASP A 270 19.09 20.83 16.73
C ASP A 270 17.69 21.30 17.15
N ASN A 271 16.96 21.97 16.25
CA ASN A 271 15.70 22.63 16.56
C ASN A 271 14.53 22.07 15.75
N TRP A 272 13.36 21.97 16.39
CA TRP A 272 12.10 21.63 15.72
C TRP A 272 11.53 22.86 15.01
N HIS A 273 11.12 22.69 13.75
CA HIS A 273 10.47 23.73 12.95
C HIS A 273 9.01 23.40 12.78
N GLU A 274 8.14 24.40 12.91
CA GLU A 274 6.74 24.23 12.55
C GLU A 274 6.60 24.00 11.05
N CYS A 275 5.76 23.04 10.69
CA CYS A 275 5.52 22.65 9.30
C CYS A 275 4.02 22.63 9.03
N PRO A 276 3.35 23.80 8.91
CA PRO A 276 1.93 23.86 8.61
C PRO A 276 1.61 23.20 7.26
N GLU A 277 0.52 22.46 7.18
CA GLU A 277 0.11 21.74 5.96
C GLU A 277 0.11 22.64 4.72
N GLY A 278 0.68 22.14 3.61
CA GLY A 278 0.71 22.85 2.33
C GLY A 278 1.72 23.99 2.23
N THR A 279 2.48 24.27 3.30
CA THR A 279 3.60 25.22 3.27
C THR A 279 4.90 24.54 2.87
N ASP A 280 5.92 25.37 2.58
CA ASP A 280 7.25 24.92 2.19
C ASP A 280 8.31 25.49 3.16
N ILE A 281 9.26 24.65 3.58
CA ILE A 281 10.44 25.06 4.33
C ILE A 281 11.60 25.23 3.35
N PRO A 282 12.18 26.44 3.20
CA PRO A 282 13.37 26.64 2.39
C PRO A 282 14.58 25.98 3.06
N VAL A 283 15.36 25.23 2.29
CA VAL A 283 16.54 24.51 2.78
C VAL A 283 17.77 24.80 1.92
N THR A 284 18.91 24.93 2.60
CA THR A 284 20.23 25.00 1.99
C THR A 284 21.02 23.81 2.48
N LEU A 285 21.32 22.88 1.58
CA LEU A 285 21.98 21.62 1.88
C LEU A 285 23.35 21.59 1.20
N GLU A 286 24.39 21.26 1.95
CA GLU A 286 25.77 21.34 1.46
C GLU A 286 26.05 20.46 0.24
N ASN A 287 25.30 19.36 0.08
CA ASN A 287 25.46 18.38 -0.99
C ASN A 287 24.63 18.68 -2.26
N PHE A 288 23.95 19.83 -2.32
CA PHE A 288 23.15 20.26 -3.48
C PHE A 288 23.70 21.56 -4.09
N GLU A 289 23.54 21.70 -5.40
CA GLU A 289 24.02 22.88 -6.15
C GLU A 289 23.19 24.15 -5.87
N LYS A 290 21.92 23.97 -5.52
CA LYS A 290 20.95 25.06 -5.33
C LYS A 290 20.22 24.91 -4.00
N ASN A 291 19.72 26.03 -3.50
CA ASN A 291 18.70 26.01 -2.46
C ASN A 291 17.48 25.26 -2.99
N GLY A 292 16.82 24.54 -2.09
CA GLY A 292 15.59 23.84 -2.40
C GLY A 292 14.57 24.02 -1.29
N LYS A 293 13.58 23.13 -1.25
CA LYS A 293 12.51 23.19 -0.26
C LYS A 293 12.00 21.81 0.13
N ILE A 294 11.51 21.71 1.35
CA ILE A 294 10.78 20.55 1.88
C ILE A 294 9.32 20.97 2.04
N LYS A 295 8.39 20.18 1.51
CA LYS A 295 6.96 20.45 1.61
C LYS A 295 6.42 19.87 2.90
N CYS A 296 5.57 20.65 3.58
CA CYS A 296 4.92 20.20 4.79
C CYS A 296 3.75 19.27 4.45
N PRO A 297 3.79 18.01 4.94
CA PRO A 297 2.76 17.01 4.64
C PRO A 297 1.46 17.36 5.34
N LYS A 298 0.38 16.66 4.97
CA LYS A 298 -0.83 16.70 5.78
C LYS A 298 -0.58 16.00 7.11
N TYR A 299 -1.19 16.49 8.19
CA TYR A 299 -1.04 15.88 9.51
C TYR A 299 -1.36 14.37 9.46
N VAL A 300 -2.46 14.01 8.81
CA VAL A 300 -2.95 12.63 8.72
C VAL A 300 -2.02 11.67 7.97
N GLU A 301 -1.11 12.16 7.14
CA GLU A 301 -0.19 11.31 6.36
C GLU A 301 1.03 10.87 7.18
N VAL A 302 1.37 11.59 8.25
CA VAL A 302 2.57 11.34 9.07
C VAL A 302 2.28 11.22 10.57
N CYS A 303 1.05 11.48 11.01
CA CYS A 303 0.66 11.51 12.42
C CYS A 303 -0.52 10.60 12.78
N THR A 304 -1.00 9.76 11.86
CA THR A 304 -2.11 8.83 12.14
C THR A 304 -1.64 7.57 12.86
N ILE A 305 -0.43 7.08 12.57
CA ILE A 305 0.11 5.82 13.11
C ILE A 305 1.32 6.13 14.00
N ALA A 306 1.21 5.81 15.30
CA ALA A 306 2.29 5.94 16.26
C ALA A 306 3.47 5.00 15.93
N ALA A 307 4.65 5.29 16.49
CA ALA A 307 5.84 4.45 16.36
C ALA A 307 5.67 3.02 16.93
N ASN A 308 4.66 2.78 17.77
CA ASN A 308 4.31 1.44 18.26
C ASN A 308 3.17 0.76 17.46
N GLY A 309 2.70 1.38 16.38
CA GLY A 309 1.63 0.87 15.52
C GLY A 309 0.21 1.25 15.94
N SER A 310 0.02 1.79 17.15
CA SER A 310 -1.29 2.25 17.60
C SER A 310 -1.80 3.43 16.76
N SER A 311 -3.13 3.56 16.71
CA SER A 311 -3.78 4.71 16.08
C SER A 311 -3.65 5.95 16.96
N LEU A 312 -3.35 7.08 16.35
CA LEU A 312 -3.36 8.41 16.96
C LEU A 312 -4.57 9.23 16.53
N VAL A 313 -5.58 8.60 15.91
CA VAL A 313 -6.85 9.28 15.62
C VAL A 313 -7.45 9.75 16.94
N ILE A 314 -7.58 11.08 17.07
CA ILE A 314 -8.29 11.71 18.17
C ILE A 314 -9.69 12.00 17.63
N PRO A 315 -10.77 11.50 18.29
CA PRO A 315 -12.17 11.69 17.87
C PRO A 315 -12.69 13.13 17.70
N SER A 316 -11.83 14.14 17.64
CA SER A 316 -12.18 15.57 17.56
C SER A 316 -11.42 16.36 16.49
N VAL A 317 -10.49 15.75 15.74
CA VAL A 317 -9.71 16.45 14.68
C VAL A 317 -10.32 16.23 13.28
N LEU A 318 -11.42 15.48 13.20
CA LEU A 318 -12.20 15.29 11.96
C LEU A 318 -13.55 16.03 11.98
N GLU A 319 -13.78 16.93 12.95
CA GLU A 319 -15.01 17.73 13.04
C GLU A 319 -15.06 18.93 12.06
N ASP A 320 -14.60 18.74 10.82
CA ASP A 320 -14.87 19.68 9.71
C ASP A 320 -15.76 19.05 8.62
N ASP A 321 -16.56 18.03 8.97
CA ASP A 321 -17.73 17.64 8.20
C ASP A 321 -18.93 17.43 9.14
N LYS A 322 -19.61 18.53 9.46
CA LYS A 322 -20.97 18.47 10.02
C LYS A 322 -21.91 17.98 8.94
N GLY A 323 -22.07 16.67 8.87
CA GLY A 323 -23.09 16.00 8.07
C GLY A 323 -23.36 14.61 8.62
N GLU A 324 -24.51 14.46 9.27
CA GLU A 324 -25.18 13.19 9.61
C GLU A 324 -24.70 12.43 10.85
N GLU A 325 -24.97 13.02 12.02
CA GLU A 325 -25.53 12.26 13.14
C GLU A 325 -26.84 12.91 13.58
N GLN A 326 -27.93 12.65 12.83
CA GLN A 326 -29.32 12.72 13.29
C GLN A 326 -30.26 12.28 12.15
N GLU A 327 -30.34 10.97 11.88
CA GLU A 327 -31.47 10.38 11.15
C GLU A 327 -31.92 9.10 11.85
N GLU A 328 -32.41 9.26 13.07
CA GLU A 328 -33.45 8.40 13.62
C GLU A 328 -34.23 9.27 14.63
N GLN A 329 -35.53 9.48 14.39
CA GLN A 329 -36.47 10.34 15.16
C GLN A 329 -36.72 11.80 14.71
N VAL A 330 -36.89 12.10 13.41
CA VAL A 330 -37.65 13.31 13.01
C VAL A 330 -38.50 13.06 11.74
N GLU A 331 -39.36 12.04 11.75
CA GLU A 331 -40.44 11.87 10.75
C GLU A 331 -41.80 11.61 11.43
N ALA A 332 -41.99 12.15 12.65
CA ALA A 332 -43.28 12.12 13.34
C ALA A 332 -43.70 13.46 13.99
N SER A 333 -42.93 14.54 13.83
CA SER A 333 -43.17 15.80 14.54
C SER A 333 -43.31 17.03 13.63
N VAL A 334 -43.23 16.90 12.30
CA VAL A 334 -43.52 17.99 11.36
C VAL A 334 -44.97 17.90 10.85
N ALA A 335 -45.92 17.73 11.77
CA ALA A 335 -47.35 17.82 11.45
C ALA A 335 -48.19 18.22 12.67
N ALA A 336 -47.74 19.18 13.47
CA ALA A 336 -48.62 20.01 14.32
C ALA A 336 -47.80 21.08 15.02
N SER A 337 -48.00 22.36 14.67
CA SER A 337 -48.20 23.47 15.62
C SER A 337 -47.87 24.82 14.97
N VAL A 338 -48.91 25.52 14.51
CA VAL A 338 -48.99 26.98 14.60
C VAL A 338 -50.33 27.32 15.26
N LEU A 339 -50.24 27.89 16.47
CA LEU A 339 -51.28 28.43 17.38
C LEU A 339 -52.06 29.59 16.72
N SER A 340 -53.28 30.06 17.06
CA SER A 340 -54.18 30.10 18.26
C SER A 340 -55.45 30.95 17.88
N PRO A 341 -56.43 31.33 18.75
CA PRO A 341 -56.94 30.79 20.03
C PRO A 341 -58.50 30.78 20.21
N ALA A 342 -58.93 30.16 21.33
CA ALA A 342 -60.09 30.42 22.21
C ALA A 342 -61.54 30.14 21.74
N GLU A 343 -62.25 29.23 22.44
CA GLU A 343 -63.32 29.53 23.43
C GLU A 343 -63.75 28.25 24.19
N GLU A 344 -64.01 28.38 25.50
CA GLU A 344 -64.61 27.36 26.41
C GLU A 344 -66.15 27.19 26.14
N PRO A 345 -66.95 26.24 26.72
CA PRO A 345 -66.78 25.63 28.06
C PRO A 345 -67.31 24.18 28.33
N HIS A 346 -67.03 23.67 29.55
CA HIS A 346 -67.74 22.68 30.42
C HIS A 346 -68.14 21.28 29.83
N ALA A 347 -68.10 20.11 30.50
CA ALA A 347 -68.24 19.73 31.91
C ALA A 347 -67.83 18.25 32.17
N ALA A 348 -67.70 17.93 33.47
CA ALA A 348 -68.02 16.66 34.16
C ALA A 348 -67.07 15.44 34.11
N ALA A 349 -66.27 15.35 35.20
CA ALA A 349 -66.03 14.22 36.11
C ALA A 349 -66.37 12.78 35.67
N SER A 350 -65.42 11.85 35.90
CA SER A 350 -65.50 10.82 36.95
C SER A 350 -64.27 9.88 36.95
N SER A 351 -63.61 9.76 38.12
CA SER A 351 -62.86 8.56 38.57
C SER A 351 -63.85 7.63 39.32
N PRO A 352 -63.57 6.35 39.69
CA PRO A 352 -62.28 5.83 40.20
C PRO A 352 -61.97 4.33 39.93
N GLY A 353 -60.81 3.86 40.43
CA GLY A 353 -60.70 2.51 41.04
C GLY A 353 -59.63 1.54 40.49
N GLN A 354 -58.52 1.43 41.21
CA GLN A 354 -57.50 0.34 41.24
C GLN A 354 -58.08 -1.04 41.73
N PRO A 355 -57.29 -2.11 42.01
CA PRO A 355 -56.26 -2.89 41.27
C PRO A 355 -56.41 -4.46 41.50
N TYR A 356 -55.29 -5.22 41.43
CA TYR A 356 -55.02 -6.67 41.74
C TYR A 356 -55.25 -7.65 40.54
N ALA A 357 -54.47 -8.71 40.26
CA ALA A 357 -53.57 -9.56 41.05
C ALA A 357 -52.56 -10.37 40.15
N GLU A 358 -51.60 -11.03 40.83
CA GLU A 358 -50.45 -11.83 40.36
C GLU A 358 -50.74 -13.30 39.89
N MET A 359 -49.89 -13.77 38.93
CA MET A 359 -49.24 -15.13 38.78
C MET A 359 -50.10 -16.37 38.40
N PRO A 360 -49.56 -17.53 37.89
CA PRO A 360 -48.16 -17.93 37.60
C PRO A 360 -47.89 -18.70 36.24
N PHE A 361 -46.61 -19.00 36.00
CA PHE A 361 -45.98 -19.86 34.97
C PHE A 361 -46.51 -21.31 34.83
N PRO A 362 -46.16 -22.00 33.73
CA PRO A 362 -45.88 -23.45 33.75
C PRO A 362 -44.46 -23.84 33.28
N ARG A 363 -44.13 -25.09 33.61
CA ARG A 363 -42.82 -25.74 33.78
C ARG A 363 -42.50 -26.70 32.62
N VAL A 364 -41.21 -26.97 32.46
CA VAL A 364 -40.48 -27.88 31.54
C VAL A 364 -41.03 -29.31 31.45
N GLN A 365 -40.93 -29.93 30.27
CA GLN A 365 -40.78 -31.39 30.07
C GLN A 365 -39.64 -31.72 29.08
N ALA A 366 -38.93 -32.82 29.39
CA ALA A 366 -37.81 -33.38 28.66
C ALA A 366 -38.19 -34.72 27.99
N ALA A 367 -37.53 -35.07 26.87
CA ALA A 367 -37.40 -36.43 26.31
C ALA A 367 -36.16 -36.44 25.39
N SER A 368 -35.05 -37.11 25.73
CA SER A 368 -34.68 -38.54 25.56
C SER A 368 -33.94 -38.85 24.26
N GLN A 369 -32.74 -39.43 24.41
CA GLN A 369 -31.71 -39.84 23.43
C GLN A 369 -32.13 -41.08 22.60
N GLN A 370 -31.67 -41.29 21.34
CA GLN A 370 -30.45 -42.00 20.87
C GLN A 370 -30.58 -42.29 19.33
N PRO A 371 -29.57 -42.83 18.57
CA PRO A 371 -28.11 -42.87 18.71
C PRO A 371 -27.30 -42.49 17.41
N ARG A 372 -25.96 -42.49 17.55
CA ARG A 372 -24.86 -42.28 16.58
C ARG A 372 -24.98 -42.93 15.19
N GLU A 373 -24.42 -42.24 14.18
CA GLU A 373 -23.57 -42.86 13.15
C GLU A 373 -22.17 -42.22 13.14
N GLU A 374 -21.14 -43.08 13.18
CA GLU A 374 -19.72 -42.76 13.04
C GLU A 374 -19.35 -42.73 11.56
N ILE A 375 -18.76 -41.64 11.06
CA ILE A 375 -18.05 -41.64 9.78
C ILE A 375 -16.55 -41.73 10.07
N LYS A 376 -16.00 -42.85 9.59
CA LYS A 376 -14.64 -43.35 9.74
C LYS A 376 -13.72 -42.58 8.79
N ALA A 377 -12.80 -41.77 9.32
CA ALA A 377 -11.71 -41.21 8.54
C ALA A 377 -10.67 -42.30 8.24
N GLN A 378 -10.43 -42.58 6.95
CA GLN A 378 -9.31 -43.40 6.50
C GLN A 378 -8.09 -42.51 6.28
N ALA A 379 -7.03 -42.80 7.03
CA ALA A 379 -5.68 -42.34 6.75
C ALA A 379 -5.08 -43.18 5.61
N SER A 380 -4.40 -42.52 4.68
CA SER A 380 -3.50 -43.15 3.70
C SER A 380 -2.25 -42.29 3.60
N THR A 381 -1.16 -42.82 4.15
CA THR A 381 0.22 -42.36 4.02
C THR A 381 0.82 -42.81 2.68
N ALA A 382 1.49 -41.91 1.97
CA ALA A 382 2.66 -42.21 1.14
C ALA A 382 3.47 -40.92 0.95
N GLU A 383 4.70 -40.93 1.45
CA GLU A 383 5.74 -39.90 1.27
C GLU A 383 6.36 -40.00 -0.12
N GLU A 384 6.85 -38.88 -0.68
CA GLU A 384 8.30 -38.66 -0.91
C GLU A 384 8.57 -37.21 -1.39
N PRO A 385 9.81 -36.70 -1.17
CA PRO A 385 10.12 -35.28 -1.10
C PRO A 385 10.63 -34.72 -2.43
N TYR A 386 10.38 -33.44 -2.71
CA TYR A 386 11.08 -32.72 -3.78
C TYR A 386 11.54 -31.35 -3.32
N GLU A 387 12.81 -31.09 -3.60
CA GLU A 387 13.57 -29.92 -3.21
C GLU A 387 13.05 -28.63 -3.86
N GLU A 388 13.12 -27.53 -3.11
CA GLU A 388 12.77 -26.19 -3.55
C GLU A 388 14.07 -25.43 -3.88
N GLU A 389 14.33 -25.19 -5.18
CA GLU A 389 15.35 -24.25 -5.64
C GLU A 389 14.68 -22.90 -6.01
N PRO A 390 15.29 -21.74 -5.68
CA PRO A 390 14.66 -20.44 -5.83
C PRO A 390 14.69 -19.98 -7.29
N ARG A 391 13.53 -19.62 -7.85
CA ARG A 391 13.45 -19.04 -9.20
C ARG A 391 13.99 -17.62 -9.22
N ALA A 392 15.16 -17.48 -9.84
CA ALA A 392 15.73 -16.22 -10.29
C ALA A 392 14.85 -15.54 -11.36
N ALA A 393 14.81 -14.22 -11.30
CA ALA A 393 14.19 -13.34 -12.28
C ALA A 393 14.77 -13.57 -13.68
N ALA A 394 13.91 -13.81 -14.66
CA ALA A 394 14.29 -13.91 -16.06
C ALA A 394 14.54 -12.51 -16.64
N SER A 395 15.81 -12.18 -16.85
CA SER A 395 16.25 -11.10 -17.72
C SER A 395 16.13 -11.56 -19.18
N PHE A 396 15.32 -10.86 -19.99
CA PHE A 396 15.34 -11.05 -21.44
C PHE A 396 16.23 -10.00 -22.08
N THR A 397 17.37 -10.45 -22.61
CA THR A 397 18.19 -9.73 -23.57
C THR A 397 17.63 -9.95 -24.98
N GLU A 398 17.44 -8.86 -25.72
CA GLU A 398 17.18 -8.89 -27.16
C GLU A 398 18.36 -9.53 -27.90
N GLU A 399 18.08 -10.44 -28.83
CA GLU A 399 18.92 -10.59 -30.02
C GLU A 399 18.09 -10.92 -31.26
N SER A 400 18.38 -10.13 -32.28
CA SER A 400 17.87 -10.13 -33.64
C SER A 400 18.04 -11.46 -34.39
N ARG A 401 17.01 -11.86 -35.15
CA ARG A 401 17.24 -12.64 -36.38
C ARG A 401 16.17 -12.38 -37.43
N ALA A 402 16.65 -11.96 -38.60
CA ALA A 402 15.89 -11.74 -39.81
C ALA A 402 15.82 -13.02 -40.67
N GLU A 403 14.69 -13.10 -41.39
CA GLU A 403 14.38 -13.78 -42.67
C GLU A 403 14.49 -15.31 -42.82
N ALA A 404 13.36 -15.94 -43.20
CA ALA A 404 13.18 -16.48 -44.57
C ALA A 404 11.70 -16.83 -44.88
N SER A 405 11.34 -16.55 -46.13
CA SER A 405 10.06 -16.58 -46.85
C SER A 405 9.44 -17.93 -47.20
N ILE A 406 8.10 -18.01 -47.40
CA ILE A 406 7.42 -18.73 -48.50
C ILE A 406 6.15 -17.97 -48.98
N ALA A 407 5.94 -17.98 -50.30
CA ALA A 407 5.05 -17.14 -51.12
C ALA A 407 3.59 -17.60 -51.27
N GLY A 408 2.71 -16.70 -51.75
CA GLY A 408 1.39 -17.06 -52.28
C GLY A 408 0.43 -15.94 -52.73
N LYS A 409 0.69 -15.33 -53.91
CA LYS A 409 -0.25 -14.87 -54.97
C LYS A 409 -1.24 -13.68 -54.82
N THR A 410 -0.91 -12.62 -55.59
CA THR A 410 -1.68 -11.88 -56.64
C THR A 410 -2.99 -11.12 -56.34
N SER A 411 -3.02 -9.81 -56.64
CA SER A 411 -3.77 -9.21 -57.77
C SER A 411 -3.54 -7.67 -57.91
N GLU A 412 -3.94 -7.13 -59.05
CA GLU A 412 -3.44 -5.97 -59.82
C GLU A 412 -3.73 -4.54 -59.30
N ALA A 413 -2.92 -3.59 -59.80
CA ALA A 413 -3.10 -2.13 -59.77
C ALA A 413 -3.92 -1.62 -60.99
N PRO A 414 -4.26 -0.31 -61.10
CA PRO A 414 -3.30 0.62 -61.73
C PRO A 414 -3.30 2.10 -61.24
N VAL A 415 -2.08 2.67 -61.19
CA VAL A 415 -1.57 3.95 -61.75
C VAL A 415 -2.38 5.26 -61.63
N VAL A 416 -1.80 6.29 -60.97
CA VAL A 416 -1.55 7.65 -61.53
C VAL A 416 -0.31 8.29 -60.85
N GLN A 417 0.61 8.84 -61.67
CA GLN A 417 1.83 9.59 -61.30
C GLN A 417 1.55 11.08 -61.02
N ALA A 418 2.37 11.72 -60.17
CA ALA A 418 2.90 13.07 -60.43
C ALA A 418 4.13 13.38 -59.55
N THR A 419 5.15 13.92 -60.22
CA THR A 419 6.55 14.22 -59.83
C THR A 419 6.69 15.61 -59.17
N LEU A 420 7.76 15.84 -58.38
CA LEU A 420 8.65 17.04 -58.37
C LEU A 420 9.57 17.00 -57.13
N GLN A 421 10.84 16.60 -57.27
CA GLN A 421 12.07 17.42 -57.47
C GLN A 421 12.78 17.86 -56.18
N GLN A 422 13.96 17.26 -55.98
CA GLN A 422 15.10 17.78 -55.21
C GLN A 422 15.84 18.87 -56.01
N PRO A 423 16.72 19.65 -55.35
CA PRO A 423 18.13 19.51 -55.73
C PRO A 423 19.11 19.56 -54.55
N GLN A 424 20.19 18.77 -54.70
CA GLN A 424 21.46 18.90 -53.99
C GLN A 424 22.35 19.99 -54.62
N LYS A 425 23.33 20.49 -53.85
CA LYS A 425 24.64 20.91 -54.39
C LYS A 425 25.79 20.73 -53.38
N GLU A 426 26.76 19.94 -53.84
CA GLU A 426 28.22 19.83 -53.58
C GLU A 426 28.96 21.15 -53.23
N SER A 427 30.22 21.24 -52.78
CA SER A 427 31.34 20.36 -52.33
C SER A 427 32.49 21.29 -51.88
N LYS A 428 33.44 20.84 -51.03
CA LYS A 428 34.90 20.84 -51.31
C LYS A 428 35.76 20.29 -50.16
N ALA A 429 36.80 19.59 -50.59
CA ALA A 429 37.79 18.84 -49.83
C ALA A 429 39.00 19.68 -49.36
N GLY A 430 39.77 19.10 -48.44
CA GLY A 430 41.17 19.43 -48.15
C GLY A 430 41.83 18.31 -47.35
N GLN A 431 42.70 17.55 -48.02
CA GLN A 431 43.54 16.48 -47.47
C GLN A 431 44.80 17.04 -46.81
N ASN A 432 45.39 16.30 -45.85
CA ASN A 432 46.79 15.90 -45.92
C ASN A 432 47.12 14.71 -45.01
N ALA A 433 47.91 13.80 -45.58
CA ALA A 433 48.52 12.58 -45.04
C ALA A 433 49.66 12.91 -44.02
N THR A 434 50.36 12.02 -43.32
CA THR A 434 50.91 10.70 -43.70
C THR A 434 51.60 10.04 -42.48
N VAL A 435 51.56 8.70 -42.40
CA VAL A 435 52.63 7.72 -42.00
C VAL A 435 53.18 7.77 -40.54
N GLY A 436 53.37 6.65 -39.83
CA GLY A 436 53.18 5.23 -40.15
C GLY A 436 53.65 4.27 -39.04
N GLU A 437 53.26 3.01 -39.27
CA GLU A 437 53.92 1.72 -38.96
C GLU A 437 53.97 1.10 -37.55
N SER A 438 53.60 -0.19 -37.56
CA SER A 438 53.54 -1.22 -36.53
C SER A 438 54.91 -1.69 -36.01
N ALA A 439 54.95 -2.24 -34.78
CA ALA A 439 55.47 -3.59 -34.52
C ALA A 439 55.11 -4.12 -33.12
N ASN A 440 55.11 -5.44 -33.04
CA ASN A 440 54.47 -6.38 -32.11
C ASN A 440 55.29 -6.76 -30.86
N THR A 441 54.62 -7.44 -29.90
CA THR A 441 55.14 -8.36 -28.83
C THR A 441 55.89 -7.69 -27.64
N GLU A 442 55.69 -8.02 -26.35
CA GLU A 442 55.66 -9.32 -25.65
C GLU A 442 55.06 -9.22 -24.21
N HIS A 443 54.73 -10.38 -23.61
CA HIS A 443 54.23 -10.59 -22.23
C HIS A 443 55.23 -10.19 -21.12
N VAL A 444 54.71 -9.94 -19.90
CA VAL A 444 55.03 -10.68 -18.64
C VAL A 444 54.40 -9.99 -17.41
N SER A 445 53.75 -10.81 -16.59
CA SER A 445 53.18 -10.54 -15.25
C SER A 445 54.26 -10.44 -14.17
N VAL A 446 54.02 -9.67 -13.09
CA VAL A 446 54.71 -9.86 -11.80
C VAL A 446 53.76 -9.57 -10.62
N ASP A 447 53.50 -10.63 -9.86
CA ASP A 447 53.00 -10.65 -8.47
C ASP A 447 53.97 -9.97 -7.50
N SER A 448 53.47 -9.53 -6.34
CA SER A 448 54.33 -9.39 -5.15
C SER A 448 53.60 -9.86 -3.90
N ASN A 449 54.25 -10.82 -3.26
CA ASN A 449 53.82 -11.65 -2.16
C ASN A 449 54.46 -11.15 -0.84
N SER A 450 53.73 -11.33 0.26
CA SER A 450 54.17 -11.67 1.63
C SER A 450 55.45 -11.10 2.24
N HIS A 451 55.35 -10.60 3.48
CA HIS A 451 56.39 -10.76 4.50
C HIS A 451 55.81 -11.10 5.86
N ALA A 452 56.47 -12.02 6.55
CA ALA A 452 56.16 -12.49 7.90
C ALA A 452 57.40 -12.41 8.81
N VAL A 453 57.11 -12.33 10.12
CA VAL A 453 57.88 -12.74 11.32
C VAL A 453 58.86 -11.73 11.96
N GLY A 454 58.63 -11.49 13.27
CA GLY A 454 59.62 -11.06 14.26
C GLY A 454 59.01 -10.48 15.56
N GLU A 455 59.00 -11.26 16.64
CA GLU A 455 58.36 -11.07 17.96
C GLU A 455 58.87 -9.91 18.86
N ALA A 456 58.01 -9.44 19.79
CA ALA A 456 58.25 -9.48 21.25
C ALA A 456 57.08 -8.87 22.11
N THR A 457 56.33 -9.75 22.78
CA THR A 457 55.81 -9.75 24.18
C THR A 457 55.14 -8.54 24.88
N GLY A 458 53.99 -8.84 25.53
CA GLY A 458 53.44 -8.20 26.74
C GLY A 458 51.95 -7.82 26.63
N ASP A 459 51.01 -8.77 26.62
CA ASP A 459 50.28 -9.41 27.76
C ASP A 459 49.18 -8.55 28.43
N GLY A 460 48.01 -9.16 28.63
CA GLY A 460 46.82 -8.57 29.26
C GLY A 460 45.50 -8.88 28.53
N GLY A 461 45.03 -10.13 28.62
CA GLY A 461 43.88 -10.65 27.87
C GLY A 461 42.49 -10.36 28.45
N THR A 462 41.46 -10.74 27.68
CA THR A 462 40.28 -11.50 28.12
C THR A 462 39.62 -12.09 26.86
N VAL A 463 39.55 -13.42 26.78
CA VAL A 463 38.94 -14.20 25.70
C VAL A 463 37.55 -14.65 26.18
N CYS A 464 36.55 -14.69 25.30
CA CYS A 464 35.69 -15.87 25.19
C CYS A 464 34.90 -15.88 23.88
N GLU A 465 35.22 -16.91 23.11
CA GLU A 465 34.77 -17.29 21.78
C GLU A 465 33.37 -17.94 21.81
N VAL A 466 32.70 -17.81 20.68
CA VAL A 466 31.37 -18.31 20.33
C VAL A 466 31.34 -19.85 20.37
N ARG A 467 30.36 -20.43 21.07
CA ARG A 467 30.03 -21.86 20.98
C ARG A 467 28.64 -22.07 20.39
N LEU A 468 28.61 -23.02 19.48
CA LEU A 468 27.47 -23.54 18.73
C LEU A 468 26.34 -24.09 19.62
N LEU A 469 25.11 -23.96 19.11
CA LEU A 469 23.87 -24.57 19.55
C LEU A 469 23.89 -26.11 19.42
N PRO A 470 23.25 -26.85 20.34
CA PRO A 470 22.77 -28.20 20.08
C PRO A 470 21.24 -28.26 19.93
N SER A 471 20.86 -29.24 19.12
CA SER A 471 19.55 -29.66 18.63
C SER A 471 18.56 -30.15 19.71
N LEU A 472 17.28 -29.82 19.53
CA LEU A 472 16.14 -30.33 20.31
C LEU A 472 15.55 -31.60 19.64
N PRO A 473 15.35 -32.72 20.35
CA PRO A 473 14.56 -33.84 19.85
C PRO A 473 13.10 -33.82 20.34
N LEU A 474 12.23 -34.35 19.48
CA LEU A 474 10.83 -34.71 19.69
C LEU A 474 10.58 -35.49 21.00
N LEU A 475 9.42 -35.26 21.62
CA LEU A 475 8.71 -36.28 22.40
C LEU A 475 7.18 -36.09 22.26
N LEU A 476 6.55 -37.01 21.53
CA LEU A 476 5.12 -37.30 21.54
C LEU A 476 4.90 -38.64 22.26
N GLY A 477 3.95 -38.66 23.20
CA GLY A 477 3.17 -39.85 23.55
C GLY A 477 3.50 -40.53 24.88
N LEU A 478 2.57 -40.48 25.84
CA LEU A 478 1.84 -41.65 26.37
C LEU A 478 0.81 -41.25 27.45
N TRP A 479 -0.23 -42.07 27.52
CA TRP A 479 -1.56 -41.86 28.10
C TRP A 479 -1.68 -41.83 29.64
N GLY A 480 -2.80 -41.26 30.11
CA GLY A 480 -3.83 -42.06 30.79
C GLY A 480 -3.98 -41.97 32.32
N PHE A 481 -5.05 -41.30 32.75
CA PHE A 481 -5.95 -41.57 33.89
C PHE A 481 -5.40 -42.24 35.18
N ALA A 482 -5.57 -41.55 36.32
CA ALA A 482 -6.20 -42.12 37.52
C ALA A 482 -6.69 -41.03 38.49
N ALA A 483 -7.90 -41.26 38.98
CA ALA A 483 -8.71 -40.56 39.98
C ALA A 483 -8.01 -39.89 41.19
N LEU A 484 -8.48 -38.71 41.59
CA LEU A 484 -9.39 -38.55 42.75
C LEU A 484 -10.16 -37.23 42.68
#